data_AF-A0A8D5JGA1-F1
#
_entry.id   AF-A0A8D5JGA1-F1
#
_cell.length_a   1.000
_cell.length_b   1.000
_cell.length_c   1.000
_cell.angle_alpha   90.00
_cell.angle_beta   90.00
_cell.angle_gamma   90.00
#
_symmetry.space_group_name_H-M   'P 1'
#
loop_
_entity.id
_entity.type
_entity.pdbx_description
1 polymer ?
#
loop_
_entity_poly.entity_id
_entity_poly.type
_entity_poly.pdbx_seq_one_letter_code
_entity_poly.pdbx_strand_id
1 'polypeptide(L)'
;MTILCFNTDVLCRALEENQTGESYHFGRDIIPMLLDGNYKVYGYKFNGYWGYTRTINEFWQSNMDLLGPDPRIDLEKWVFRTNMDHRGIRDQEPALLEENAVVQNSLLYNGCKVAGSVRNSILFPGVHVRQGAVVENSVLFFDNSIGENCRLNTVVSDVNTSFGAGANIGAKTGSVAEEITVIGWNNEVPDNIRIGAGAVVHPRRKGKWPEYVRPGEVLK
;
A
#
# COMPACT_ATOMS: atom_id res chain seq x y z
N MET A 1 18.95 5.20 1.60
CA MET A 1 18.31 6.39 2.20
C MET A 1 18.91 7.65 1.63
N THR A 2 18.09 8.50 1.01
CA THR A 2 18.54 9.80 0.47
C THR A 2 17.91 10.91 1.30
N ILE A 3 18.51 11.19 2.46
CA ILE A 3 18.20 12.38 3.26
C ILE A 3 19.44 13.24 3.24
N LEU A 4 19.29 14.48 2.79
CA LEU A 4 20.37 15.44 2.69
C LEU A 4 20.02 16.65 3.56
N CYS A 5 20.96 17.08 4.39
CA CYS A 5 20.82 18.24 5.25
C CYS A 5 21.89 19.25 4.88
N PHE A 6 21.47 20.47 4.55
CA PHE A 6 22.36 21.55 4.12
C PHE A 6 22.17 22.78 5.00
N ASN A 7 23.25 23.53 5.18
CA ASN A 7 23.12 24.94 5.48
C ASN A 7 22.48 25.64 4.27
N THR A 8 21.45 26.43 4.50
CA THR A 8 20.67 27.09 3.44
C THR A 8 21.57 27.89 2.49
N ASP A 9 22.48 28.71 3.01
CA ASP A 9 23.36 29.55 2.19
C ASP A 9 24.28 28.73 1.28
N VAL A 10 24.76 27.58 1.77
CA VAL A 10 25.63 26.67 1.00
C VAL A 10 24.83 26.04 -0.14
N LEU A 11 23.62 25.58 0.15
CA LEU A 11 22.74 25.00 -0.86
C LEU A 11 22.37 26.03 -1.93
N CYS A 12 21.99 27.25 -1.56
CA CYS A 12 21.61 28.29 -2.51
C CYS A 12 22.77 28.61 -3.47
N ARG A 13 23.98 28.84 -2.95
CA ARG A 13 25.16 29.09 -3.79
C ARG A 13 25.45 27.94 -4.73
N ALA A 14 25.40 26.71 -4.22
CA ALA A 14 25.64 25.53 -5.03
C ALA A 14 24.61 25.39 -6.17
N LEU A 15 23.34 25.69 -5.89
CA LEU A 15 22.30 25.66 -6.91
C LEU A 15 22.51 26.78 -7.95
N GLU A 16 22.86 28.00 -7.52
CA GLU A 16 23.15 29.13 -8.41
C GLU A 16 24.35 28.85 -9.33
N GLU A 17 25.45 28.32 -8.78
CA GLU A 17 26.63 27.92 -9.56
C GLU A 17 26.29 26.82 -10.57
N ASN A 18 25.47 25.84 -10.19
CA ASN A 18 25.07 24.77 -11.08
C ASN A 18 24.08 25.21 -12.16
N GLN A 19 23.46 26.41 -12.08
CA GLN A 19 22.54 26.89 -13.13
C GLN A 19 23.22 27.05 -14.50
N THR A 20 24.53 27.25 -14.52
CA THR A 20 25.30 27.36 -15.77
C THR A 20 25.74 26.00 -16.33
N GLY A 21 25.44 24.90 -15.65
CA GLY A 21 25.82 23.55 -16.04
C GLY A 21 24.87 22.91 -17.07
N GLU A 22 25.30 21.78 -17.63
CA GLU A 22 24.50 21.01 -18.62
C GLU A 22 23.45 20.10 -17.97
N SER A 23 23.51 19.89 -16.65
CA SER A 23 22.57 19.05 -15.91
C SER A 23 22.26 19.58 -14.50
N TYR A 24 21.15 19.12 -13.94
CA TYR A 24 20.58 19.62 -12.69
C TYR A 24 20.32 18.47 -11.68
N HIS A 25 21.11 17.40 -11.76
CA HIS A 25 20.96 16.21 -10.93
C HIS A 25 21.71 16.38 -9.61
N PHE A 26 20.98 16.34 -8.50
CA PHE A 26 21.52 16.60 -7.18
C PHE A 26 22.73 15.72 -6.80
N GLY A 27 22.61 14.39 -6.97
CA GLY A 27 23.68 13.46 -6.61
C GLY A 27 24.87 13.44 -7.57
N ARG A 28 24.65 13.85 -8.83
CA ARG A 28 25.68 13.83 -9.87
C ARG A 28 26.45 15.14 -9.96
N ASP A 29 25.76 16.26 -9.75
CA ASP A 29 26.28 17.58 -10.05
C ASP A 29 26.52 18.37 -8.75
N ILE A 30 25.51 18.47 -7.87
CA ILE A 30 25.60 19.28 -6.64
C ILE A 30 26.54 18.67 -5.60
N ILE A 31 26.43 17.37 -5.32
CA ILE A 31 27.26 16.72 -4.29
C ILE A 31 28.75 16.72 -4.67
N PRO A 32 29.15 16.31 -5.89
CA PRO A 32 30.55 16.37 -6.31
C PRO A 32 31.09 17.80 -6.31
N MET A 33 30.33 18.79 -6.79
CA MET A 33 30.75 20.19 -6.78
C MET A 33 31.03 20.71 -5.37
N LEU A 34 30.23 20.32 -4.36
CA LEU A 34 30.50 20.67 -2.97
C LEU A 34 31.75 19.99 -2.42
N LEU A 35 32.02 18.75 -2.82
CA LEU A 35 33.24 18.02 -2.42
C LEU A 35 34.49 18.68 -3.03
N ASP A 36 34.43 19.02 -4.32
CA ASP A 36 35.54 19.67 -5.05
C ASP A 36 35.76 21.12 -4.58
N GLY A 37 34.68 21.81 -4.21
CA GLY A 37 34.68 23.17 -3.66
C GLY A 37 35.17 23.27 -2.23
N ASN A 38 35.73 22.20 -1.65
CA ASN A 38 36.28 22.17 -0.29
C ASN A 38 35.26 22.49 0.82
N TYR A 39 33.97 22.23 0.57
CA TYR A 39 32.93 22.35 1.60
C TYR A 39 33.03 21.19 2.59
N LYS A 40 32.56 21.43 3.82
CA LYS A 40 32.44 20.37 4.83
C LYS A 40 31.24 19.48 4.50
N VAL A 41 31.51 18.31 3.92
CA VAL A 41 30.51 17.28 3.62
C VAL A 41 30.69 16.09 4.56
N TYR A 42 29.61 15.68 5.22
CA TYR A 42 29.63 14.58 6.19
C TYR A 42 28.68 13.46 5.75
N GLY A 43 29.10 12.22 5.96
CA GLY A 43 28.28 11.04 5.76
C GLY A 43 27.76 10.49 7.09
N TYR A 44 26.47 10.19 7.17
CA TYR A 44 25.88 9.47 8.29
C TYR A 44 25.41 8.08 7.83
N LYS A 45 25.98 7.03 8.43
CA LYS A 45 25.54 5.66 8.17
C LYS A 45 24.31 5.36 9.02
N PHE A 46 23.15 5.41 8.40
CA PHE A 46 21.90 5.01 9.04
C PHE A 46 21.84 3.49 9.21
N ASN A 47 21.54 3.04 10.43
CA ASN A 47 21.32 1.65 10.77
C ASN A 47 19.88 1.52 11.28
N GLY A 48 19.00 1.03 10.44
CA GLY A 48 17.57 0.91 10.73
C GLY A 48 16.80 0.56 9.47
N TYR A 49 15.48 0.41 9.61
CA TYR A 49 14.62 0.14 8.46
C TYR A 49 14.60 1.34 7.51
N TRP A 50 14.81 1.09 6.23
CA TRP A 50 14.60 2.07 5.16
C TRP A 50 13.97 1.35 3.97
N GLY A 51 12.71 1.68 3.70
CA GLY A 51 12.01 1.27 2.49
C GLY A 51 12.05 2.39 1.45
N TYR A 52 12.15 2.02 0.18
CA TYR A 52 12.09 2.96 -0.92
C TYR A 52 11.14 2.45 -1.99
N THR A 53 9.99 3.09 -2.07
CA THR A 53 8.81 2.61 -2.78
C THR A 53 8.72 3.26 -4.15
N ARG A 54 9.19 2.57 -5.20
CA ARG A 54 9.05 3.01 -6.61
C ARG A 54 8.08 2.13 -7.41
N THR A 55 7.85 0.91 -6.96
CA THR A 55 7.00 -0.07 -7.62
C THR A 55 5.84 -0.51 -6.73
N ILE A 56 4.80 -1.09 -7.33
CA ILE A 56 3.66 -1.66 -6.59
C ILE A 56 4.15 -2.79 -5.68
N ASN A 57 5.09 -3.61 -6.14
CA ASN A 57 5.67 -4.70 -5.35
C ASN A 57 6.42 -4.17 -4.13
N GLU A 58 7.24 -3.13 -4.27
CA GLU A 58 7.91 -2.50 -3.13
C GLU A 58 6.90 -1.87 -2.17
N PHE A 59 5.80 -1.30 -2.68
CA PHE A 59 4.72 -0.77 -1.86
C PHE A 59 4.05 -1.85 -1.04
N TRP A 60 3.64 -2.93 -1.70
CA TRP A 60 3.05 -4.08 -1.03
C TRP A 60 4.02 -4.68 -0.01
N GLN A 61 5.28 -4.90 -0.38
CA GLN A 61 6.30 -5.48 0.51
C GLN A 61 6.55 -4.59 1.73
N SER A 62 6.62 -3.26 1.56
CA SER A 62 6.80 -2.33 2.68
C SER A 62 5.63 -2.37 3.66
N ASN A 63 4.42 -2.68 3.18
CA ASN A 63 3.26 -2.92 4.05
C ASN A 63 3.37 -4.29 4.74
N MET A 64 3.75 -5.35 4.02
CA MET A 64 3.94 -6.68 4.62
C MET A 64 5.08 -6.72 5.65
N ASP A 65 6.08 -5.84 5.52
CA ASP A 65 7.16 -5.66 6.49
C ASP A 65 6.66 -5.16 7.88
N LEU A 66 5.40 -4.69 7.96
CA LEU A 66 4.71 -4.34 9.21
C LEU A 66 4.14 -5.56 9.95
N LEU A 67 4.07 -6.71 9.28
CA LEU A 67 3.49 -7.94 9.79
C LEU A 67 4.58 -8.91 10.26
N GLY A 68 4.16 -9.97 10.95
CA GLY A 68 5.04 -11.00 11.49
C GLY A 68 5.27 -10.88 12.99
N PRO A 69 5.87 -11.93 13.60
CA PRO A 69 6.21 -11.91 15.03
C PRO A 69 7.34 -10.94 15.38
N ASP A 70 8.20 -10.60 14.41
CA ASP A 70 9.27 -9.63 14.52
C ASP A 70 9.21 -8.69 13.29
N PRO A 71 8.25 -7.74 13.28
CA PRO A 71 8.06 -6.86 12.14
C PRO A 71 9.26 -5.92 11.98
N ARG A 72 9.63 -5.62 10.73
CA ARG A 72 10.78 -4.73 10.47
C ARG A 72 10.53 -3.30 10.92
N ILE A 73 9.25 -2.91 11.00
CA ILE A 73 8.80 -1.66 11.60
C ILE A 73 7.88 -2.00 12.77
N ASP A 74 8.32 -1.64 13.96
CA ASP A 74 7.52 -1.76 15.19
C ASP A 74 6.59 -0.55 15.32
N LEU A 75 5.32 -0.74 14.97
CA LEU A 75 4.29 0.32 15.06
C LEU A 75 3.98 0.71 16.51
N GLU A 76 4.23 -0.13 17.51
CA GLU A 76 4.00 0.23 18.90
C GLU A 76 5.04 1.24 19.38
N LYS A 77 6.32 1.01 19.03
CA LYS A 77 7.42 1.96 19.28
C LYS A 77 7.38 3.20 18.38
N TRP A 78 6.56 3.19 17.34
CA TRP A 78 6.46 4.30 16.41
C TRP A 78 5.78 5.51 17.07
N VAL A 79 6.59 6.54 17.36
CA VAL A 79 6.16 7.72 18.14
C VAL A 79 5.27 8.69 17.37
N PHE A 80 5.19 8.58 16.04
CA PHE A 80 4.37 9.46 15.21
C PHE A 80 3.02 8.81 14.90
N ARG A 81 1.94 9.34 15.48
CA ARG A 81 0.58 8.89 15.17
C ARG A 81 -0.05 9.79 14.11
N THR A 82 -0.72 9.18 13.13
CA THR A 82 -1.54 9.91 12.17
C THR A 82 -2.66 10.63 12.92
N ASN A 83 -2.84 11.92 12.65
CA ASN A 83 -3.99 12.65 13.15
C ASN A 83 -5.25 12.21 12.40
N MET A 84 -6.10 11.42 13.05
CA MET A 84 -7.34 10.91 12.44
C MET A 84 -8.35 12.05 12.17
N ASP A 85 -8.30 13.17 12.91
CA ASP A 85 -9.18 14.32 12.61
C ASP A 85 -8.84 15.01 11.28
N HIS A 86 -7.69 14.72 10.67
CA HIS A 86 -7.31 15.30 9.39
C HIS A 86 -8.21 14.78 8.26
N ARG A 87 -8.83 15.71 7.49
CA ARG A 87 -9.70 15.42 6.33
C ARG A 87 -10.94 14.58 6.64
N GLY A 88 -11.37 14.54 7.89
CA GLY A 88 -12.56 13.77 8.28
C GLY A 88 -12.36 12.27 8.17
N ILE A 89 -11.13 11.78 8.39
CA ILE A 89 -10.86 10.36 8.59
C ILE A 89 -11.45 9.99 9.97
N ARG A 90 -12.77 9.79 10.01
CA ARG A 90 -13.51 9.63 11.26
C ARG A 90 -12.96 8.47 12.08
N ASP A 91 -12.86 8.70 13.39
CA ASP A 91 -12.78 7.59 14.32
C ASP A 91 -14.09 6.79 14.19
N GLN A 92 -13.95 5.52 13.84
CA GLN A 92 -15.07 4.61 13.60
C GLN A 92 -15.36 3.83 14.88
N GLU A 93 -16.46 3.06 14.91
CA GLU A 93 -16.67 2.10 15.98
C GLU A 93 -15.48 1.12 16.14
N PRO A 94 -15.28 0.51 17.32
CA PRO A 94 -14.29 -0.56 17.47
C PRO A 94 -14.45 -1.66 16.42
N ALA A 95 -13.34 -2.28 16.02
CA ALA A 95 -13.39 -3.40 15.10
C ALA A 95 -14.25 -4.55 15.67
N LEU A 96 -15.14 -5.10 14.84
CA LEU A 96 -16.02 -6.21 15.18
C LEU A 96 -15.55 -7.50 14.51
N LEU A 97 -15.29 -8.52 15.31
CA LEU A 97 -15.04 -9.88 14.85
C LEU A 97 -16.26 -10.73 15.18
N GLU A 98 -16.88 -11.32 14.16
CA GLU A 98 -18.00 -12.26 14.35
C GLU A 98 -17.51 -13.63 14.82
N GLU A 99 -18.43 -14.48 15.28
CA GLU A 99 -18.13 -15.76 15.95
C GLU A 99 -17.16 -16.68 15.17
N ASN A 100 -17.27 -16.68 13.84
CA ASN A 100 -16.45 -17.53 12.95
C ASN A 100 -15.29 -16.77 12.26
N ALA A 101 -15.01 -15.54 12.69
CA ALA A 101 -13.94 -14.74 12.10
C ALA A 101 -12.57 -15.34 12.41
N VAL A 102 -11.70 -15.38 11.40
CA VAL A 102 -10.31 -15.79 11.57
C VAL A 102 -9.40 -14.65 11.17
N VAL A 103 -8.62 -14.12 12.10
CA VAL A 103 -7.61 -13.10 11.83
C VAL A 103 -6.26 -13.63 12.26
N GLN A 104 -5.32 -13.73 11.32
CA GLN A 104 -3.97 -14.23 11.59
C GLN A 104 -2.94 -13.34 10.91
N ASN A 105 -1.87 -13.00 11.63
CA ASN A 105 -0.76 -12.19 11.10
C ASN A 105 -1.24 -10.94 10.34
N SER A 106 -2.25 -10.24 10.86
CA SER A 106 -2.93 -9.17 10.13
C SER A 106 -3.13 -7.97 11.05
N LEU A 107 -3.15 -6.78 10.45
CA LEU A 107 -3.48 -5.53 11.13
C LEU A 107 -4.86 -5.07 10.68
N LEU A 108 -5.69 -4.66 11.63
CA LEU A 108 -7.01 -4.09 11.36
C LEU A 108 -7.23 -2.88 12.26
N TYR A 109 -8.03 -1.95 11.76
CA TYR A 109 -8.34 -0.71 12.47
C TYR A 109 -9.85 -0.60 12.77
N ASN A 110 -10.23 0.44 13.50
CA ASN A 110 -11.61 0.80 13.80
C ASN A 110 -12.51 0.79 12.54
N GLY A 111 -13.76 0.40 12.71
CA GLY A 111 -14.76 0.27 11.65
C GLY A 111 -14.66 -1.03 10.86
N CYS A 112 -13.60 -1.83 11.05
CA CYS A 112 -13.53 -3.14 10.41
C CYS A 112 -14.60 -4.08 10.98
N LYS A 113 -15.31 -4.81 10.10
CA LYS A 113 -16.24 -5.88 10.48
C LYS A 113 -15.84 -7.15 9.76
N VAL A 114 -15.47 -8.20 10.49
CA VAL A 114 -14.93 -9.43 9.91
C VAL A 114 -15.80 -10.61 10.32
N ALA A 115 -16.41 -11.26 9.32
CA ALA A 115 -17.14 -12.52 9.42
C ALA A 115 -16.46 -13.66 8.62
N GLY A 116 -15.37 -13.35 7.92
CA GLY A 116 -14.58 -14.29 7.11
C GLY A 116 -13.17 -14.54 7.68
N SER A 117 -12.24 -14.93 6.80
CA SER A 117 -10.84 -15.18 7.14
C SER A 117 -9.94 -14.10 6.54
N VAL A 118 -9.06 -13.53 7.37
CA VAL A 118 -8.08 -12.52 6.99
C VAL A 118 -6.70 -13.00 7.46
N ARG A 119 -5.78 -13.22 6.53
CA ARG A 119 -4.43 -13.73 6.82
C ARG A 119 -3.36 -12.90 6.14
N ASN A 120 -2.28 -12.60 6.86
CA ASN A 120 -1.16 -11.85 6.30
C ASN A 120 -1.59 -10.57 5.55
N SER A 121 -2.53 -9.80 6.12
CA SER A 121 -3.18 -8.70 5.41
C SER A 121 -3.33 -7.47 6.30
N ILE A 122 -3.49 -6.31 5.67
CA ILE A 122 -3.72 -5.03 6.35
C ILE A 122 -5.06 -4.48 5.90
N LEU A 123 -5.96 -4.29 6.85
CA LEU A 123 -7.28 -3.71 6.63
C LEU A 123 -7.32 -2.30 7.24
N PHE A 124 -7.55 -1.32 6.38
CA PHE A 124 -7.76 0.06 6.78
C PHE A 124 -9.15 0.25 7.41
N PRO A 125 -9.42 1.42 8.00
CA PRO A 125 -10.69 1.67 8.67
C PRO A 125 -11.92 1.43 7.78
N GLY A 126 -12.98 0.87 8.37
CA GLY A 126 -14.25 0.65 7.67
C GLY A 126 -14.30 -0.54 6.70
N VAL A 127 -13.26 -1.38 6.64
CA VAL A 127 -13.28 -2.57 5.76
C VAL A 127 -14.23 -3.65 6.29
N HIS A 128 -15.14 -4.13 5.45
CA HIS A 128 -16.11 -5.16 5.80
C HIS A 128 -15.80 -6.46 5.06
N VAL A 129 -15.52 -7.55 5.78
CA VAL A 129 -15.26 -8.88 5.22
C VAL A 129 -16.40 -9.82 5.58
N ARG A 130 -17.27 -10.16 4.61
CA ARG A 130 -18.45 -10.99 4.85
C ARG A 130 -18.13 -12.48 5.02
N GLN A 131 -19.14 -13.24 5.43
CA GLN A 131 -19.04 -14.66 5.72
C GLN A 131 -18.46 -15.46 4.55
N GLY A 132 -17.58 -16.41 4.87
CA GLY A 132 -16.95 -17.28 3.89
C GLY A 132 -15.90 -16.60 3.00
N ALA A 133 -15.73 -15.27 3.06
CA ALA A 133 -14.68 -14.57 2.34
C ALA A 133 -13.30 -14.91 2.91
N VAL A 134 -12.29 -14.95 2.03
CA VAL A 134 -10.89 -15.15 2.40
C VAL A 134 -10.04 -14.05 1.77
N VAL A 135 -9.35 -13.30 2.62
CA VAL A 135 -8.42 -12.23 2.25
C VAL A 135 -7.02 -12.65 2.70
N GLU A 136 -6.09 -12.75 1.76
CA GLU A 136 -4.72 -13.18 2.02
C GLU A 136 -3.70 -12.22 1.39
N ASN A 137 -2.58 -11.97 2.05
CA ASN A 137 -1.45 -11.25 1.45
C ASN A 137 -1.88 -9.89 0.84
N SER A 138 -2.84 -9.19 1.43
CA SER A 138 -3.53 -8.07 0.78
C SER A 138 -3.53 -6.81 1.63
N VAL A 139 -3.59 -5.66 0.96
CA VAL A 139 -3.72 -4.35 1.60
C VAL A 139 -5.01 -3.72 1.08
N LEU A 140 -6.01 -3.61 1.94
CA LEU A 140 -7.32 -3.08 1.59
C LEU A 140 -7.51 -1.73 2.27
N PHE A 141 -7.66 -0.67 1.48
CA PHE A 141 -7.82 0.69 1.97
C PHE A 141 -9.22 0.93 2.55
N PHE A 142 -9.51 2.17 2.94
CA PHE A 142 -10.74 2.57 3.61
C PHE A 142 -12.01 2.07 2.92
N ASP A 143 -12.98 1.63 3.72
CA ASP A 143 -14.35 1.36 3.29
C ASP A 143 -14.51 0.34 2.15
N ASN A 144 -13.56 -0.61 2.01
CA ASN A 144 -13.75 -1.73 1.09
C ASN A 144 -14.79 -2.72 1.63
N SER A 145 -15.71 -3.18 0.78
CA SER A 145 -16.72 -4.18 1.15
C SER A 145 -16.50 -5.48 0.38
N ILE A 146 -16.17 -6.56 1.09
CA ILE A 146 -15.81 -7.85 0.51
C ILE A 146 -17.02 -8.77 0.69
N GLY A 147 -17.65 -9.12 -0.42
CA GLY A 147 -18.84 -9.97 -0.49
C GLY A 147 -18.64 -11.38 0.07
N GLU A 148 -19.75 -12.08 0.24
CA GLU A 148 -19.72 -13.46 0.74
C GLU A 148 -18.92 -14.37 -0.19
N ASN A 149 -18.19 -15.32 0.38
CA ASN A 149 -17.42 -16.31 -0.36
C ASN A 149 -16.37 -15.75 -1.35
N CYS A 150 -16.01 -14.47 -1.23
CA CYS A 150 -14.95 -13.87 -2.02
C CYS A 150 -13.57 -14.49 -1.72
N ARG A 151 -12.68 -14.40 -2.69
CA ARG A 151 -11.26 -14.77 -2.58
C ARG A 151 -10.42 -13.61 -3.07
N LEU A 152 -9.73 -12.93 -2.17
CA LEU A 152 -8.76 -11.89 -2.50
C LEU A 152 -7.39 -12.38 -2.03
N ASN A 153 -6.43 -12.48 -2.94
CA ASN A 153 -5.07 -12.84 -2.56
C ASN A 153 -4.02 -12.05 -3.34
N THR A 154 -3.07 -11.43 -2.63
CA THR A 154 -2.04 -10.60 -3.26
C THR A 154 -2.66 -9.40 -3.99
N VAL A 155 -3.56 -8.70 -3.29
CA VAL A 155 -4.36 -7.58 -3.82
C VAL A 155 -4.07 -6.30 -3.05
N VAL A 156 -3.91 -5.19 -3.78
CA VAL A 156 -4.00 -3.83 -3.24
C VAL A 156 -5.28 -3.20 -3.76
N SER A 157 -6.23 -2.94 -2.86
CA SER A 157 -7.48 -2.25 -3.20
C SER A 157 -7.49 -0.88 -2.57
N ASP A 158 -7.73 0.14 -3.40
CA ASP A 158 -7.87 1.54 -3.01
C ASP A 158 -9.26 1.78 -2.37
N VAL A 159 -9.61 3.02 -2.08
CA VAL A 159 -10.74 3.40 -1.21
C VAL A 159 -12.12 3.09 -1.79
N ASN A 160 -13.05 2.68 -0.94
CA ASN A 160 -14.49 2.59 -1.22
C ASN A 160 -14.82 1.71 -2.43
N THR A 161 -14.25 0.50 -2.48
CA THR A 161 -14.55 -0.49 -3.53
C THR A 161 -15.34 -1.65 -2.94
N SER A 162 -16.40 -2.07 -3.64
CA SER A 162 -17.20 -3.24 -3.27
C SER A 162 -16.89 -4.42 -4.19
N PHE A 163 -16.71 -5.59 -3.59
CA PHE A 163 -16.52 -6.87 -4.26
C PHE A 163 -17.78 -7.71 -4.09
N GLY A 164 -18.46 -7.98 -5.21
CA GLY A 164 -19.65 -8.83 -5.26
C GLY A 164 -19.38 -10.25 -4.81
N ALA A 165 -20.44 -10.97 -4.42
CA ALA A 165 -20.34 -12.30 -3.85
C ALA A 165 -19.63 -13.28 -4.80
N GLY A 166 -18.75 -14.12 -4.24
CA GLY A 166 -18.00 -15.12 -5.01
C GLY A 166 -16.92 -14.56 -5.94
N ALA A 167 -16.63 -13.25 -5.90
CA ALA A 167 -15.55 -12.67 -6.68
C ALA A 167 -14.18 -13.29 -6.31
N ASN A 168 -13.34 -13.54 -7.30
CA ASN A 168 -12.01 -14.14 -7.14
C ASN A 168 -10.95 -13.27 -7.79
N ILE A 169 -10.12 -12.64 -6.97
CA ILE A 169 -9.23 -11.54 -7.32
C ILE A 169 -7.79 -11.88 -6.90
N GLY A 170 -6.89 -11.78 -7.86
CA GLY A 170 -5.46 -11.98 -7.66
C GLY A 170 -5.03 -13.44 -7.73
N ALA A 171 -4.13 -13.82 -6.82
CA ALA A 171 -3.49 -15.12 -6.82
C ALA A 171 -4.41 -16.24 -6.32
N LYS A 172 -4.01 -17.50 -6.53
CA LYS A 172 -4.70 -18.64 -5.90
C LYS A 172 -4.49 -18.59 -4.39
N THR A 173 -5.54 -18.77 -3.59
CA THR A 173 -5.46 -18.89 -2.11
C THR A 173 -4.32 -19.83 -1.67
N GLY A 174 -3.57 -19.42 -0.65
CA GLY A 174 -2.39 -20.13 -0.14
C GLY A 174 -1.11 -19.97 -0.96
N SER A 175 -1.10 -19.13 -2.00
CA SER A 175 0.11 -18.76 -2.75
C SER A 175 0.37 -17.25 -2.65
N VAL A 176 1.58 -16.81 -2.98
CA VAL A 176 1.91 -15.39 -3.14
C VAL A 176 2.27 -15.20 -4.61
N ALA A 177 1.59 -14.29 -5.30
CA ALA A 177 1.95 -13.97 -6.68
C ALA A 177 3.15 -13.02 -6.73
N GLU A 178 3.93 -13.12 -7.81
CA GLU A 178 5.00 -12.16 -8.09
C GLU A 178 4.45 -10.77 -8.46
N GLU A 179 3.28 -10.72 -9.08
CA GLU A 179 2.62 -9.48 -9.48
C GLU A 179 1.38 -9.20 -8.63
N ILE A 180 1.32 -7.98 -8.09
CA ILE A 180 0.24 -7.52 -7.23
C ILE A 180 -0.94 -7.05 -8.10
N THR A 181 -2.13 -7.58 -7.83
CA THR A 181 -3.36 -7.07 -8.47
C THR A 181 -3.79 -5.76 -7.82
N VAL A 182 -4.06 -4.73 -8.62
CA VAL A 182 -4.43 -3.39 -8.14
C VAL A 182 -5.85 -3.04 -8.54
N ILE A 183 -6.68 -2.66 -7.57
CA ILE A 183 -8.04 -2.22 -7.79
C ILE A 183 -8.17 -0.76 -7.36
N GLY A 184 -8.45 0.13 -8.31
CA GLY A 184 -8.64 1.56 -8.04
C GLY A 184 -9.91 1.86 -7.24
N TRP A 185 -9.98 3.07 -6.68
CA TRP A 185 -11.08 3.51 -5.81
C TRP A 185 -12.45 3.54 -6.49
N ASN A 186 -13.51 3.45 -5.68
CA ASN A 186 -14.90 3.64 -6.08
C ASN A 186 -15.35 2.69 -7.21
N ASN A 187 -14.93 1.42 -7.14
CA ASN A 187 -15.38 0.39 -8.06
C ASN A 187 -16.47 -0.49 -7.45
N GLU A 188 -17.40 -0.92 -8.29
CA GLU A 188 -18.40 -1.94 -7.98
C GLU A 188 -18.05 -3.21 -8.78
N VAL A 189 -17.20 -4.05 -8.19
CA VAL A 189 -16.75 -5.32 -8.79
C VAL A 189 -17.91 -6.34 -8.71
N PRO A 190 -18.36 -6.92 -9.84
CA PRO A 190 -19.55 -7.78 -9.86
C PRO A 190 -19.38 -9.11 -9.13
N ASP A 191 -20.51 -9.76 -8.87
CA ASP A 191 -20.54 -11.14 -8.35
C ASP A 191 -19.82 -12.12 -9.30
N ASN A 192 -19.14 -13.10 -8.72
CA ASN A 192 -18.48 -14.23 -9.39
C ASN A 192 -17.41 -13.87 -10.43
N ILE A 193 -17.07 -12.59 -10.60
CA ILE A 193 -16.03 -12.17 -11.54
C ILE A 193 -14.67 -12.74 -11.13
N ARG A 194 -13.84 -13.02 -12.13
CA ARG A 194 -12.45 -13.40 -11.94
C ARG A 194 -11.53 -12.30 -12.43
N ILE A 195 -10.57 -11.91 -11.60
CA ILE A 195 -9.52 -10.95 -11.96
C ILE A 195 -8.17 -11.58 -11.63
N GLY A 196 -7.34 -11.80 -12.64
CA GLY A 196 -6.04 -12.47 -12.47
C GLY A 196 -5.01 -11.67 -11.68
N ALA A 197 -3.96 -12.37 -11.22
CA ALA A 197 -2.77 -11.76 -10.62
C ALA A 197 -2.15 -10.69 -11.53
N GLY A 198 -1.63 -9.60 -10.95
CA GLY A 198 -1.01 -8.49 -11.70
C GLY A 198 -1.97 -7.61 -12.51
N ALA A 199 -3.26 -7.95 -12.58
CA ALA A 199 -4.23 -7.12 -13.29
C ALA A 199 -4.42 -5.76 -12.58
N VAL A 200 -4.75 -4.73 -13.36
CA VAL A 200 -5.00 -3.38 -12.85
C VAL A 200 -6.39 -2.92 -13.29
N VAL A 201 -7.24 -2.57 -12.33
CA VAL A 201 -8.54 -1.97 -12.60
C VAL A 201 -8.48 -0.49 -12.25
N HIS A 202 -8.81 0.36 -13.21
CA HIS A 202 -8.86 1.80 -13.01
C HIS A 202 -9.98 2.22 -12.06
N PRO A 203 -9.79 3.36 -11.39
CA PRO A 203 -10.85 4.09 -10.69
C PRO A 203 -12.20 4.21 -11.38
N ARG A 204 -13.29 4.12 -10.61
CA ARG A 204 -14.65 4.51 -11.03
C ARG A 204 -15.02 3.97 -12.40
N ARG A 205 -14.74 2.69 -12.63
CA ARG A 205 -14.93 2.08 -13.94
C ARG A 205 -16.39 2.24 -14.37
N LYS A 206 -16.56 2.70 -15.62
CA LYS A 206 -17.87 2.79 -16.27
C LYS A 206 -17.99 1.70 -17.33
N GLY A 207 -19.20 1.16 -17.46
CA GLY A 207 -19.55 0.20 -18.51
C GLY A 207 -19.53 -1.25 -18.05
N LYS A 208 -19.71 -2.16 -19.01
CA LYS A 208 -19.87 -3.58 -18.73
C LYS A 208 -18.55 -4.19 -18.27
N TRP A 209 -18.60 -4.95 -17.18
CA TRP A 209 -17.48 -5.76 -16.74
C TRP A 209 -17.31 -6.99 -17.63
N PRO A 210 -16.07 -7.38 -17.97
CA PRO A 210 -15.84 -8.71 -18.54
C PRO A 210 -16.11 -9.79 -17.50
N GLU A 211 -16.40 -11.01 -17.93
CA GLU A 211 -16.53 -12.16 -17.02
C GLU A 211 -15.17 -12.54 -16.39
N TYR A 212 -14.08 -12.25 -17.10
CA TYR A 212 -12.72 -12.52 -16.67
C TYR A 212 -11.77 -11.43 -17.14
N VAL A 213 -10.99 -10.88 -16.21
CA VAL A 213 -9.84 -10.01 -16.48
C VAL A 213 -8.58 -10.87 -16.38
N ARG A 214 -7.79 -10.94 -17.45
CA ARG A 214 -6.61 -11.82 -17.52
C ARG A 214 -5.50 -11.32 -16.57
N PRO A 215 -4.56 -12.19 -16.17
CA PRO A 215 -3.39 -11.76 -15.43
C PRO A 215 -2.62 -10.67 -16.18
N GLY A 216 -2.16 -9.64 -15.48
CA GLY A 216 -1.46 -8.48 -16.05
C GLY A 216 -2.33 -7.54 -16.92
N GLU A 217 -3.62 -7.83 -17.12
CA GLU A 217 -4.50 -7.00 -17.95
C GLU A 217 -4.87 -5.69 -17.24
N VAL A 218 -4.92 -4.60 -18.01
CA VAL A 218 -5.35 -3.29 -17.52
C VAL A 218 -6.77 -2.99 -18.00
N LEU A 219 -7.71 -2.94 -17.05
CA LEU A 219 -9.09 -2.57 -17.27
C LEU A 219 -9.29 -1.10 -16.94
N LYS A 220 -9.53 -0.27 -17.96
CA LYS A 220 -9.68 1.19 -17.84
C LYS A 220 -11.08 1.65 -17.46
#